data_AF-A0A1H5TQ44-F1
#
_entry.id   AF-A0A1H5TQ44-F1
#
_cell.length_a   1.000
_cell.length_b   1.000
_cell.length_c   1.000
_cell.angle_alpha   90.00
_cell.angle_beta   90.00
_cell.angle_gamma   90.00
#
_symmetry.space_group_name_H-M   'P 1'
#
loop_
_entity.id
_entity.type
_entity.pdbx_description
1 polymer ?
#
loop_
_entity_poly.entity_id
_entity_poly.type
_entity_poly.pdbx_seq_one_letter_code
_entity_poly.pdbx_strand_id
1 'polypeptide(L)'
;MEILYDAGEYPSPVLRMIRETGDIGIAIANWWKLGWPERVAKLLARRIYEAEFRHQFSQVQNILARTEDMAHFSPVQVVVMSGFRLEPPKL
;
A
#
# COMPACT_ATOMS: atom_id res chain seq x y z
N MET A 1 12.52 -9.68 -1.40
CA MET A 1 12.15 -8.67 -0.38
C MET A 1 12.14 -7.33 -1.05
N GLU A 2 10.96 -6.73 -1.12
CA GLU A 2 10.79 -5.39 -1.66
C GLU A 2 11.33 -4.35 -0.67
N ILE A 3 11.94 -3.27 -1.16
CA ILE A 3 12.50 -2.21 -0.32
C ILE A 3 11.48 -1.07 -0.25
N LEU A 4 11.18 -0.60 0.97
CA LEU A 4 10.31 0.57 1.16
C LEU A 4 11.04 1.84 0.69
N TYR A 5 10.48 2.47 -0.34
CA TYR A 5 10.95 3.72 -0.91
C TYR A 5 10.81 4.87 0.10
N ASP A 6 11.83 5.72 0.18
CA ASP A 6 11.89 6.87 1.10
C ASP A 6 11.47 6.54 2.54
N ALA A 7 11.95 5.41 3.08
CA ALA A 7 11.57 4.96 4.42
C ALA A 7 11.80 6.05 5.51
N GLY A 8 12.77 6.94 5.34
CA GLY A 8 13.02 8.05 6.28
C GLY A 8 11.89 9.07 6.39
N GLU A 9 10.98 9.13 5.43
CA GLU A 9 9.82 10.05 5.41
C GLU A 9 8.64 9.54 6.26
N TYR A 10 8.68 8.28 6.65
CA TYR A 10 7.62 7.64 7.43
C TYR A 10 7.94 7.71 8.92
N PRO A 11 6.98 8.13 9.78
CA PRO A 11 7.12 8.00 11.22
C PRO A 11 7.33 6.54 11.65
N SER A 12 8.10 6.32 12.72
CA SER A 12 8.44 4.96 13.20
C SER A 12 7.25 4.00 13.39
N PRO A 13 6.07 4.43 13.89
CA PRO A 13 4.90 3.55 13.97
C PRO A 13 4.41 3.09 12.59
N VAL A 14 4.38 4.00 11.62
CA VAL A 14 3.94 3.71 10.24
C VAL A 14 4.92 2.78 9.55
N LEU A 15 6.24 3.01 9.73
CA LEU A 15 7.29 2.12 9.21
C LEU A 15 7.13 0.69 9.70
N ARG A 16 6.88 0.53 11.00
CA ARG A 16 6.72 -0.78 11.62
C ARG A 16 5.51 -1.49 11.02
N MET A 17 4.38 -0.80 10.94
CA MET A 17 3.13 -1.33 10.39
C MET A 17 3.28 -1.75 8.92
N ILE A 18 3.95 -0.95 8.08
CA ILE A 18 4.22 -1.33 6.68
C ILE A 18 5.11 -2.59 6.61
N ARG A 19 6.13 -2.70 7.47
CA ARG A 19 7.02 -3.86 7.49
C ARG A 19 6.31 -5.13 7.98
N GLU A 20 5.43 -5.01 8.96
CA GLU A 20 4.62 -6.13 9.47
C GLU A 20 3.68 -6.70 8.40
N THR A 21 3.28 -5.89 7.42
CA THR A 21 2.44 -6.34 6.29
C THR A 21 3.21 -7.05 5.16
N GLY A 22 4.53 -7.21 5.28
CA GLY A 22 5.36 -7.93 4.33
C GLY A 22 5.45 -7.26 2.94
N ASP A 23 5.87 -8.04 1.94
CA ASP A 23 6.14 -7.53 0.58
C ASP A 23 4.91 -6.84 -0.05
N ILE A 24 3.70 -7.36 0.16
CA ILE A 24 2.45 -6.75 -0.36
C ILE A 24 2.25 -5.33 0.20
N GLY A 25 2.46 -5.16 1.51
CA GLY A 25 2.30 -3.86 2.14
C GLY A 25 3.36 -2.86 1.69
N ILE A 26 4.59 -3.33 1.51
CA ILE A 26 5.68 -2.50 0.95
C ILE A 26 5.32 -2.06 -0.48
N ALA A 27 4.80 -2.96 -1.32
CA ALA A 27 4.36 -2.65 -2.68
C ALA A 27 3.29 -1.55 -2.71
N ILE A 28 2.28 -1.64 -1.83
CA ILE A 28 1.21 -0.63 -1.73
C ILE A 28 1.79 0.72 -1.27
N ALA A 29 2.63 0.72 -0.23
CA ALA A 29 3.23 1.95 0.28
C ALA A 29 4.11 2.63 -0.78
N ASN A 30 4.91 1.85 -1.50
CA ASN A 30 5.71 2.30 -2.63
C ASN A 30 4.83 2.90 -3.74
N TRP A 31 3.76 2.19 -4.12
CA TRP A 31 2.81 2.65 -5.13
C TRP A 31 2.19 4.00 -4.76
N TRP A 32 1.79 4.16 -3.49
CA TRP A 32 1.25 5.41 -2.97
C TRP A 32 2.28 6.55 -2.99
N LYS A 33 3.50 6.30 -2.50
CA LYS A 33 4.56 7.31 -2.41
C LYS A 33 5.04 7.76 -3.78
N LEU A 34 5.16 6.84 -4.74
CA LEU A 34 5.59 7.15 -6.11
C LEU A 34 4.48 7.82 -6.93
N GLY A 35 3.23 7.38 -6.80
CA GLY A 35 2.12 7.92 -7.59
C GLY A 35 1.51 9.20 -7.02
N TRP A 36 1.44 9.33 -5.70
CA TRP A 36 0.76 10.44 -5.01
C TRP A 36 1.53 10.93 -3.77
N PRO A 37 2.79 11.37 -3.92
CA PRO A 37 3.63 11.78 -2.78
C PRO A 37 2.96 12.86 -1.91
N GLU A 38 2.28 13.83 -2.52
CA GLU A 38 1.57 14.89 -1.77
C GLU A 38 0.39 14.36 -0.95
N ARG A 39 -0.37 13.38 -1.48
CA ARG A 39 -1.48 12.78 -0.73
C ARG A 39 -0.95 11.97 0.45
N VAL A 40 0.13 11.22 0.25
CA VAL A 40 0.83 10.49 1.32
C VAL A 40 1.29 11.45 2.41
N ALA A 41 1.95 12.55 2.05
CA ALA A 41 2.39 13.57 3.01
C ALA A 41 1.22 14.13 3.83
N LYS A 42 0.08 14.44 3.19
CA LYS A 42 -1.13 14.92 3.88
C LYS A 42 -1.72 13.86 4.82
N LEU A 43 -1.76 12.58 4.42
CA LEU A 43 -2.24 11.48 5.26
C LEU A 43 -1.37 11.30 6.52
N LEU A 44 -0.04 11.41 6.35
CA LEU A 44 0.92 11.34 7.44
C LEU A 44 0.77 12.54 8.39
N ALA A 45 0.68 13.75 7.85
CA ALA A 45 0.47 14.98 8.64
C ALA A 45 -0.83 14.95 9.46
N ARG A 46 -1.91 14.41 8.88
CA ARG A 46 -3.21 14.23 9.56
C ARG A 46 -3.27 12.99 10.46
N ARG A 47 -2.20 12.21 10.57
CA ARG A 47 -2.11 10.96 11.36
C ARG A 47 -3.17 9.91 11.01
N ILE A 48 -3.67 9.92 9.78
CA ILE A 48 -4.69 8.97 9.32
C ILE A 48 -4.13 7.94 8.32
N TYR A 49 -2.87 8.10 7.91
CA TYR A 49 -2.19 7.18 6.98
C TYR A 49 -2.36 5.71 7.38
N GLU A 50 -2.15 5.37 8.65
CA GLU A 50 -2.22 3.97 9.10
C GLU A 50 -3.60 3.35 8.91
N ALA A 51 -4.67 4.09 9.25
CA ALA A 51 -6.03 3.61 9.12
C ALA A 51 -6.39 3.34 7.65
N GLU A 52 -6.09 4.32 6.79
CA GLU A 52 -6.36 4.23 5.35
C GLU A 52 -5.52 3.14 4.68
N PHE A 53 -4.25 3.01 5.07
CA PHE A 53 -3.38 1.97 4.56
C PHE A 53 -3.88 0.58 4.94
N ARG A 54 -4.25 0.35 6.21
CA ARG A 54 -4.79 -0.94 6.67
C ARG A 54 -6.10 -1.29 5.94
N HIS A 55 -6.96 -0.29 5.70
CA HIS A 55 -8.17 -0.47 4.92
C HIS A 55 -7.87 -0.94 3.49
N GLN A 56 -6.96 -0.25 2.80
CA GLN A 56 -6.52 -0.60 1.45
C GLN A 56 -5.86 -1.99 1.41
N PHE A 57 -4.99 -2.28 2.39
CA PHE A 57 -4.29 -3.55 2.50
C PHE A 57 -5.27 -4.72 2.64
N SER A 58 -6.29 -4.60 3.49
CA SER A 58 -7.33 -5.62 3.63
C SER A 58 -8.09 -5.87 2.33
N GLN A 59 -8.42 -4.81 1.59
CA GLN A 59 -9.08 -4.93 0.28
C GLN A 59 -8.18 -5.65 -0.74
N VAL A 60 -6.90 -5.31 -0.78
CA VAL A 60 -5.90 -5.97 -1.63
C VAL A 60 -5.78 -7.45 -1.28
N GLN A 61 -5.65 -7.81 0.00
CA GLN A 61 -5.59 -9.21 0.43
C GLN A 61 -6.83 -10.00 0.00
N ASN A 62 -8.01 -9.40 0.15
CA ASN A 62 -9.26 -10.04 -0.28
C ASN A 62 -9.32 -10.28 -1.80
N ILE A 63 -8.75 -9.37 -2.60
CA ILE A 63 -8.66 -9.55 -4.06
C ILE A 63 -7.67 -10.67 -4.39
N LEU A 64 -6.47 -10.64 -3.81
CA LEU A 64 -5.43 -11.63 -4.08
C LEU A 64 -5.86 -13.04 -3.68
N ALA A 65 -6.56 -13.20 -2.55
CA ALA A 65 -7.10 -14.48 -2.10
C ALA A 65 -8.15 -15.08 -3.06
N ARG A 66 -8.77 -14.27 -3.92
CA ARG A 66 -9.74 -14.71 -4.94
C ARG A 66 -9.09 -14.97 -6.30
N THR A 67 -7.78 -14.75 -6.41
CA THR A 67 -7.06 -14.74 -7.68
C THR A 67 -5.80 -15.61 -7.59
N GLU A 68 -5.94 -16.80 -6.99
CA GLU A 68 -4.84 -17.76 -6.78
C GLU A 68 -4.16 -18.18 -8.09
N ASP A 69 -4.90 -18.23 -9.19
CA ASP A 69 -4.39 -18.57 -10.53
C ASP A 69 -3.44 -17.50 -11.14
N MET A 70 -3.32 -16.33 -10.51
CA MET A 70 -2.48 -15.21 -10.99
C MET A 70 -1.15 -15.06 -10.24
N ALA A 71 -0.65 -16.12 -9.61
CA ALA A 71 0.60 -16.13 -8.83
C ALA A 71 1.86 -15.67 -9.60
N HIS A 72 1.82 -15.63 -10.93
CA HIS A 72 2.92 -15.12 -11.78
C HIS A 72 2.97 -13.59 -11.88
N PHE A 73 1.90 -12.89 -11.50
CA PHE A 73 1.80 -11.44 -11.54
C PHE A 73 2.16 -10.85 -10.17
N SER A 74 2.68 -9.62 -10.17
CA SER A 74 2.87 -8.92 -8.90
C SER A 74 1.51 -8.64 -8.23
N PRO A 75 1.45 -8.58 -6.89
CA PRO A 75 0.22 -8.26 -6.17
C PRO A 75 -0.47 -6.98 -6.68
N VAL A 76 0.32 -5.95 -6.98
CA VAL A 76 -0.16 -4.69 -7.55
C VAL A 76 -0.77 -4.90 -8.94
N GLN A 77 -0.14 -5.69 -9.80
CA GLN A 77 -0.66 -5.99 -11.14
C GLN A 77 -2.01 -6.72 -11.07
N VAL A 78 -2.13 -7.74 -10.23
CA VAL A 78 -3.39 -8.49 -10.05
C VAL A 78 -4.53 -7.56 -9.62
N VAL A 79 -4.25 -6.68 -8.66
CA VAL A 79 -5.23 -5.72 -8.14
C VAL A 79 -5.62 -4.67 -9.19
N VAL A 80 -4.66 -4.15 -9.97
CA VAL A 80 -4.98 -3.23 -11.08
C VAL A 80 -5.81 -3.93 -12.16
N MET A 81 -5.49 -5.19 -12.48
CA MET A 81 -6.24 -5.98 -13.46
C MET A 81 -7.67 -6.29 -13.00
N SER A 82 -7.92 -6.36 -11.69
CA SER A 82 -9.28 -6.49 -11.14
C SER A 82 -10.10 -5.19 -11.24
N GLY A 83 -9.54 -4.11 -11.81
CA GLY A 83 -10.16 -2.80 -11.90
C GLY A 83 -10.17 -2.02 -10.58
N PHE A 84 -9.49 -2.53 -9.55
CA PHE A 84 -9.45 -1.88 -8.24
C PHE A 84 -8.47 -0.70 -8.25
N ARG A 85 -8.89 0.42 -7.66
CA ARG A 85 -8.08 1.64 -7.62
C ARG A 85 -7.17 1.61 -6.41
N LEU A 86 -5.88 1.45 -6.67
CA LEU A 86 -4.82 1.47 -5.67
C LEU A 86 -4.38 2.87 -5.22
N GLU A 87 -5.22 3.89 -5.43
CA GLU A 87 -4.89 5.26 -5.04
C GLU A 87 -5.12 5.49 -3.54
N PRO A 88 -4.29 6.30 -2.86
CA PRO A 88 -4.64 6.81 -1.55
C PRO A 88 -5.89 7.70 -1.61
N PRO A 89 -6.69 7.74 -0.53
CA PRO A 89 -7.90 8.54 -0.47
C PRO A 89 -7.62 10.03 -0.73
N LYS A 90 -8.60 10.69 -1.35
CA LYS A 90 -8.57 12.14 -1.58
C LYS A 90 -8.90 12.84 -0.26
N LEU A 91 -8.04 13.78 0.15
CA LEU A 91 -8.10 14.50 1.43
C LEU A 91 -8.57 15.94 1.30
#